data_AF-A0A0L0US80-F1
#
_entry.id   AF-A0A0L0US80-F1
#
_cell.length_a   1.000
_cell.length_b   1.000
_cell.length_c   1.000
_cell.angle_alpha   90.00
_cell.angle_beta   90.00
_cell.angle_gamma   90.00
#
_symmetry.space_group_name_H-M   'P 1'
#
loop_
_entity.id
_entity.type
_entity.pdbx_description
1 polymer ?
#
loop_
_entity_poly.entity_id
_entity_poly.type
_entity_poly.pdbx_seq_one_letter_code
_entity_poly.pdbx_strand_id
1 'polypeptide(L)'
;MGFRGNNVLHKNHFRKDWQRRVKTWFDQPGAKKRRRNARQAKAAAAGVRPTSLLRPAVRCQTVRYNRRIRSGRGFTAAELASAGIRRKEALTIGIPYDHRRRNKSEEGVSINVERLTAYKERLIIFPKNAKKPAKADSTDLSAATTQDVSGPLPLPSGTKPEAARAITSEELEFSAFRALRQARATQRQAGVWKARKQKKDEEDAAKKK
;
A
#
# COMPACT_ATOMS: atom_id res chain seq x y z
N MET A 1 40.27 10.62 -31.13
CA MET A 1 40.41 11.56 -30.00
C MET A 1 41.14 10.84 -28.88
N GLY A 2 42.41 11.18 -28.66
CA GLY A 2 43.19 10.62 -27.55
C GLY A 2 42.73 11.17 -26.21
N PHE A 3 42.77 10.35 -25.16
CA PHE A 3 42.61 10.81 -23.79
C PHE A 3 43.70 11.86 -23.51
N ARG A 4 43.31 13.08 -23.13
CA ARG A 4 44.23 14.13 -22.67
C ARG A 4 44.04 14.32 -21.17
N GLY A 5 45.14 14.47 -20.42
CA GLY A 5 45.11 14.72 -18.98
C GLY A 5 44.48 13.59 -18.15
N ASN A 6 44.03 13.92 -16.94
CA ASN A 6 43.43 12.99 -15.98
C ASN A 6 41.89 12.92 -16.11
N ASN A 7 41.41 12.56 -17.30
CA ASN A 7 39.98 12.48 -17.58
C ASN A 7 39.37 11.14 -17.14
N VAL A 8 38.09 11.15 -16.75
CA VAL A 8 37.32 9.95 -16.41
C VAL A 8 37.27 8.98 -17.60
N LEU A 9 37.54 7.70 -17.33
CA LEU A 9 37.36 6.62 -18.30
C LEU A 9 35.86 6.45 -18.61
N HIS A 10 35.45 6.94 -19.78
CA HIS A 10 34.05 6.88 -20.22
C HIS A 10 33.68 5.48 -20.74
N LYS A 11 32.54 4.94 -20.31
CA LYS A 11 31.94 3.70 -20.83
C LYS A 11 30.68 4.01 -21.65
N ASN A 12 30.85 4.83 -22.68
CA ASN A 12 29.73 5.26 -23.52
C ASN A 12 29.21 4.11 -24.40
N HIS A 13 27.91 3.83 -24.31
CA HIS A 13 27.25 2.74 -25.04
C HIS A 13 26.64 3.18 -26.38
N PHE A 14 27.39 3.98 -27.14
CA PHE A 14 26.98 4.50 -28.46
C PHE A 14 27.63 3.74 -29.63
N ARG A 15 28.11 2.51 -29.40
CA ARG A 15 28.84 1.67 -30.38
C ARG A 15 27.93 0.82 -31.28
N LYS A 16 26.62 0.86 -31.06
CA LYS A 16 25.60 0.23 -31.92
C LYS A 16 24.88 1.33 -32.71
N ASP A 17 24.12 0.94 -33.72
CA ASP A 17 23.23 1.86 -34.44
C ASP A 17 22.07 2.35 -33.55
N TRP A 18 22.37 3.34 -32.71
CA TRP A 18 21.48 3.96 -31.74
C TRP A 18 20.72 5.13 -32.36
N GLN A 19 21.31 5.80 -33.36
CA GLN A 19 20.72 6.97 -34.03
C GLN A 19 19.39 6.62 -34.71
N ARG A 20 19.25 5.42 -35.29
CA ARG A 20 17.97 4.93 -35.84
C ARG A 20 16.86 4.71 -34.79
N ARG A 21 17.19 4.58 -33.50
CA ARG A 21 16.25 4.27 -32.40
C ARG A 21 16.10 5.41 -31.40
N VAL A 22 16.37 6.64 -31.84
CA VAL A 22 16.17 7.83 -31.00
C VAL A 22 14.67 8.12 -30.89
N LYS A 23 14.12 7.93 -29.69
CA LYS A 23 12.76 8.36 -29.37
C LYS A 23 12.78 9.82 -28.94
N THR A 24 12.23 10.70 -29.77
CA THR A 24 11.97 12.09 -29.41
C THR A 24 10.66 12.20 -28.61
N TRP A 25 10.50 13.30 -27.86
CA TRP A 25 9.34 13.53 -26.99
C TRP A 25 8.59 14.82 -27.36
N PHE A 26 8.65 15.26 -28.62
CA PHE A 26 7.96 16.45 -29.12
C PHE A 26 6.43 16.31 -29.05
N ASP A 27 5.92 15.08 -29.06
CA ASP A 27 4.50 14.75 -28.91
C ASP A 27 4.00 14.81 -27.46
N GLN A 28 4.88 15.00 -26.47
CA GLN A 28 4.53 15.01 -25.04
C GLN A 28 3.39 15.98 -24.68
N PRO A 29 3.36 17.27 -25.10
CA PRO A 29 2.23 18.16 -24.85
C PRO A 29 0.93 17.67 -25.52
N GLY A 30 1.01 17.17 -26.76
CA GLY A 30 -0.12 16.57 -27.46
C GLY A 30 -0.69 15.36 -26.73
N ALA A 31 0.17 14.45 -26.25
CA ALA A 31 -0.22 13.30 -25.45
C ALA A 31 -0.82 13.69 -24.09
N LYS A 32 -0.35 14.76 -23.45
CA LYS A 32 -0.95 15.32 -22.23
C LYS A 32 -2.38 15.83 -22.50
N LYS A 33 -2.58 16.62 -23.56
CA LYS A 33 -3.92 17.11 -23.98
C LYS A 33 -4.86 15.94 -24.30
N ARG A 34 -4.40 14.95 -25.09
CA ARG A 34 -5.17 13.75 -25.42
C ARG A 34 -5.61 12.98 -24.17
N ARG A 35 -4.70 12.74 -23.21
CA ARG A 35 -5.04 12.08 -21.93
C ARG A 35 -6.03 12.91 -21.11
N ARG A 36 -5.92 14.24 -21.10
CA ARG A 36 -6.87 15.12 -20.40
C ARG A 36 -8.28 14.99 -20.99
N ASN A 37 -8.41 15.12 -22.31
CA ASN A 37 -9.70 15.02 -23.00
C ASN A 37 -10.34 13.64 -22.79
N ALA A 38 -9.56 12.57 -22.87
CA ALA A 38 -10.05 11.21 -22.60
C ALA A 38 -10.54 11.03 -21.15
N ARG A 39 -9.87 11.65 -20.17
CA ARG A 39 -10.34 11.64 -18.77
C ARG A 39 -11.62 12.45 -18.60
N GLN A 40 -11.75 13.59 -19.27
CA GLN A 40 -12.98 14.40 -19.24
C GLN A 40 -14.15 13.64 -19.87
N ALA A 41 -13.95 13.03 -21.03
CA ALA A 41 -14.96 12.18 -21.67
C ALA A 41 -15.39 11.01 -20.78
N LYS A 42 -14.43 10.35 -20.11
CA LYS A 42 -14.72 9.29 -19.14
C LYS A 42 -15.53 9.80 -17.94
N ALA A 43 -15.20 10.99 -17.42
CA ALA A 43 -15.92 11.59 -16.30
C ALA A 43 -17.36 11.96 -16.68
N ALA A 44 -17.55 12.56 -17.86
CA ALA A 44 -18.87 12.88 -18.40
C ALA A 44 -19.72 11.61 -18.59
N ALA A 45 -19.14 10.55 -19.16
CA ALA A 45 -19.83 9.26 -19.32
C ALA A 45 -20.18 8.58 -17.98
N ALA A 46 -19.41 8.82 -16.92
CA ALA A 46 -19.68 8.27 -15.58
C ALA A 46 -20.79 9.02 -14.83
N GLY A 47 -21.17 10.22 -15.27
CA GLY A 47 -22.29 11.00 -14.74
C GLY A 47 -22.06 11.55 -13.34
N VAL A 48 -22.48 10.82 -12.31
CA VAL A 48 -22.28 11.20 -10.89
C VAL A 48 -21.22 10.30 -10.23
N ARG A 49 -20.87 9.17 -10.86
CA ARG A 49 -19.95 8.20 -10.28
C ARG A 49 -18.51 8.73 -10.26
N PRO A 50 -17.77 8.56 -9.16
CA PRO A 50 -16.35 8.87 -9.14
C PRO A 50 -15.58 8.13 -10.24
N THR A 51 -14.61 8.81 -10.85
CA THR A 51 -13.81 8.24 -11.96
C THR A 51 -12.86 7.11 -11.55
N SER A 52 -12.57 7.00 -10.25
CA SER A 52 -11.66 6.01 -9.66
C SER A 52 -12.35 5.23 -8.54
N LEU A 53 -12.01 3.93 -8.46
CA LEU A 53 -12.53 3.01 -7.45
C LEU A 53 -11.79 3.18 -6.11
N LEU A 54 -12.45 2.88 -4.99
CA LEU A 54 -11.82 2.88 -3.69
C LEU A 54 -10.74 1.78 -3.64
N ARG A 55 -9.48 2.13 -3.39
CA ARG A 55 -8.41 1.14 -3.21
C ARG A 55 -8.03 1.01 -1.73
N PRO A 56 -7.66 -0.19 -1.25
CA PRO A 56 -7.21 -0.37 0.13
C PRO A 56 -5.86 0.29 0.38
N ALA A 57 -5.58 0.61 1.64
CA ALA A 57 -4.27 1.02 2.11
C ALA A 57 -3.39 -0.22 2.35
N VAL A 58 -2.27 -0.30 1.63
CA VAL A 58 -1.35 -1.46 1.69
C VAL A 58 0.08 -0.96 1.90
N ARG A 59 0.82 -1.64 2.78
CA ARG A 59 2.25 -1.38 3.02
C ARG A 59 3.11 -1.90 1.83
N CYS A 60 4.16 -1.18 1.47
CA CYS A 60 5.10 -1.64 0.43
C CYS A 60 5.94 -2.84 0.91
N GLN A 61 6.48 -3.63 -0.03
CA GLN A 61 6.97 -4.99 0.26
C GLN A 61 8.35 -5.06 0.91
N THR A 62 9.26 -4.13 0.63
CA THR A 62 10.68 -4.25 1.04
C THR A 62 10.97 -3.47 2.32
N VAL A 63 12.04 -3.85 3.03
CA VAL A 63 12.50 -3.16 4.26
C VAL A 63 12.70 -1.65 4.03
N ARG A 64 13.20 -1.26 2.85
CA ARG A 64 13.38 0.16 2.49
C ARG A 64 12.07 0.95 2.42
N TYR A 65 10.97 0.31 2.03
CA TYR A 65 9.71 1.00 1.74
C TYR A 65 8.55 0.59 2.65
N ASN A 66 8.74 -0.34 3.60
CA ASN A 66 7.68 -0.84 4.47
C ASN A 66 6.95 0.28 5.25
N ARG A 67 7.63 1.39 5.57
CA ARG A 67 7.03 2.57 6.22
C ARG A 67 6.06 3.34 5.31
N ARG A 68 6.15 3.19 3.98
CA ARG A 68 5.24 3.82 3.03
C ARG A 68 3.98 2.98 2.85
N ILE A 69 2.84 3.66 2.91
CA ILE A 69 1.53 3.13 2.51
C ILE A 69 1.28 3.54 1.05
N ARG A 70 0.70 2.62 0.27
CA ARG A 70 0.27 2.85 -1.11
C ARG A 70 -1.14 2.31 -1.33
N SER A 71 -1.75 2.69 -2.45
CA SER A 71 -2.98 2.07 -2.90
C SER A 71 -2.72 0.64 -3.36
N GLY A 72 -3.50 -0.30 -2.83
CA GLY A 72 -3.49 -1.70 -3.25
C GLY A 72 -4.39 -1.96 -4.47
N ARG A 73 -4.48 -3.23 -4.86
CA ARG A 73 -5.37 -3.66 -5.96
C ARG A 73 -6.82 -3.77 -5.49
N GLY A 74 -7.09 -4.41 -4.36
CA GLY A 74 -8.46 -4.58 -3.86
C GLY A 74 -8.51 -5.09 -2.43
N PHE A 75 -9.69 -4.94 -1.84
CA PHE A 75 -9.99 -5.38 -0.49
C PHE A 75 -10.05 -6.90 -0.41
N THR A 76 -9.68 -7.43 0.75
CA THR A 76 -9.78 -8.87 1.03
C THR A 76 -11.19 -9.27 1.41
N ALA A 77 -11.45 -10.57 1.39
CA ALA A 77 -12.72 -11.13 1.82
C ALA A 77 -13.02 -10.84 3.30
N ALA A 78 -12.00 -10.88 4.16
CA ALA A 78 -12.14 -10.67 5.59
C ALA A 78 -12.46 -9.21 5.93
N GLU A 79 -11.78 -8.25 5.30
CA GLU A 79 -12.07 -6.81 5.47
C GLU A 79 -13.49 -6.47 5.00
N LEU A 80 -13.91 -6.99 3.84
CA LEU A 80 -15.27 -6.78 3.33
C LEU A 80 -16.33 -7.38 4.25
N ALA A 81 -16.09 -8.59 4.77
CA ALA A 81 -17.00 -9.23 5.73
C ALA A 81 -17.11 -8.41 7.03
N SER A 82 -15.98 -7.91 7.54
CA SER A 82 -15.94 -7.09 8.75
C SER A 82 -16.67 -5.75 8.58
N ALA A 83 -16.64 -5.18 7.37
CA ALA A 83 -17.40 -3.97 7.02
C ALA A 83 -18.87 -4.25 6.61
N GLY A 84 -19.33 -5.51 6.68
CA GLY A 84 -20.68 -5.90 6.31
C GLY A 84 -20.99 -5.74 4.80
N ILE A 85 -19.97 -5.88 3.94
CA ILE A 85 -20.11 -5.76 2.48
C ILE A 85 -19.98 -7.14 1.83
N ARG A 86 -20.99 -7.52 1.05
CA ARG A 86 -20.95 -8.78 0.29
C ARG A 86 -19.99 -8.67 -0.89
N ARG A 87 -19.16 -9.70 -1.08
CA ARG A 87 -18.10 -9.74 -2.12
C ARG A 87 -18.61 -9.46 -3.54
N LYS A 88 -19.80 -9.96 -3.88
CA LYS A 88 -20.40 -9.79 -5.22
C LYS A 88 -20.95 -8.38 -5.44
N GLU A 89 -21.38 -7.70 -4.38
CA GLU A 89 -21.98 -6.36 -4.44
C GLU A 89 -20.90 -5.26 -4.34
N ALA A 90 -19.76 -5.56 -3.74
CA ALA A 90 -18.64 -4.63 -3.54
C ALA A 90 -18.26 -3.86 -4.82
N LEU A 91 -18.10 -4.56 -5.96
CA LEU A 91 -17.66 -3.89 -7.19
C LEU A 91 -18.74 -2.94 -7.75
N THR A 92 -20.02 -3.29 -7.56
CA THR A 92 -21.16 -2.47 -7.99
C THR A 92 -21.19 -1.13 -7.27
N ILE A 93 -20.80 -1.11 -5.99
CA ILE A 93 -20.68 0.11 -5.17
C ILE A 93 -19.30 0.78 -5.25
N GLY A 94 -18.43 0.37 -6.18
CA GLY A 94 -17.14 1.03 -6.41
C GLY A 94 -15.97 0.49 -5.56
N ILE A 95 -16.13 -0.67 -4.94
CA ILE A 95 -15.15 -1.31 -4.05
C ILE A 95 -14.58 -2.58 -4.73
N PRO A 96 -13.32 -2.57 -5.21
CA PRO A 96 -12.70 -3.70 -5.86
C PRO A 96 -12.27 -4.76 -4.83
N TYR A 97 -12.62 -6.01 -5.12
CA TYR A 97 -12.23 -7.19 -4.36
C TYR A 97 -10.98 -7.86 -4.96
N ASP A 98 -10.04 -8.28 -4.11
CA ASP A 98 -8.86 -9.04 -4.50
C ASP A 98 -8.71 -10.31 -3.66
N HIS A 99 -9.15 -11.45 -4.22
CA HIS A 99 -9.13 -12.75 -3.55
C HIS A 99 -7.72 -13.29 -3.25
N ARG A 100 -6.68 -12.71 -3.85
CA ARG A 100 -5.29 -13.19 -3.72
C ARG A 100 -4.57 -12.59 -2.51
N ARG A 101 -5.02 -11.42 -2.03
CA ARG A 101 -4.38 -10.75 -0.90
C ARG A 101 -4.76 -11.44 0.40
N ARG A 102 -3.77 -11.69 1.25
CA ARG A 102 -3.93 -12.28 2.58
C ARG A 102 -3.59 -11.25 3.64
N ASN A 103 -4.32 -11.26 4.74
CA ASN A 103 -4.05 -10.41 5.89
C ASN A 103 -3.15 -11.21 6.85
N LYS A 104 -2.11 -10.56 7.37
CA LYS A 104 -1.16 -11.15 8.34
C LYS A 104 -1.10 -10.37 9.66
N SER A 105 -1.66 -9.16 9.67
CA SER A 105 -1.60 -8.23 10.78
C SER A 105 -3.00 -7.65 10.99
N GLU A 106 -3.39 -7.50 12.25
CA GLU A 106 -4.72 -7.01 12.63
C GLU A 106 -4.86 -5.51 12.35
N GLU A 107 -3.79 -4.74 12.60
CA GLU A 107 -3.75 -3.29 12.37
C GLU A 107 -3.99 -2.95 10.90
N GLY A 108 -3.48 -3.80 10.00
CA GLY A 108 -3.69 -3.66 8.56
C GLY A 108 -5.14 -3.93 8.15
N VAL A 109 -5.83 -4.80 8.87
CA VAL A 109 -7.26 -5.06 8.69
C VAL A 109 -8.07 -3.88 9.23
N SER A 110 -7.81 -3.42 10.47
CA SER A 110 -8.52 -2.30 11.09
C SER A 110 -8.50 -1.06 10.21
N ILE A 111 -7.32 -0.64 9.74
CA ILE A 111 -7.16 0.53 8.85
C ILE A 111 -8.02 0.41 7.59
N ASN A 112 -8.13 -0.79 7.01
CA ASN A 112 -8.90 -1.00 5.80
C ASN A 112 -10.40 -1.14 6.08
N VAL A 113 -10.80 -1.66 7.24
CA VAL A 113 -12.19 -1.69 7.70
C VAL A 113 -12.69 -0.28 7.99
N GLU A 114 -11.93 0.53 8.74
CA GLU A 114 -12.21 1.96 8.97
C GLU A 114 -12.31 2.74 7.66
N ARG A 115 -11.48 2.39 6.68
CA ARG A 115 -11.55 2.98 5.33
C ARG A 115 -12.83 2.58 4.58
N LEU A 116 -13.29 1.35 4.75
CA LEU A 116 -14.54 0.87 4.14
C LEU A 116 -15.77 1.50 4.81
N THR A 117 -15.78 1.63 6.14
CA THR A 117 -16.87 2.27 6.88
C THR A 117 -16.96 3.76 6.52
N ALA A 118 -15.84 4.48 6.53
CA ALA A 118 -15.79 5.89 6.12
C ALA A 118 -16.23 6.09 4.66
N TYR A 119 -15.96 5.14 3.77
CA TYR A 119 -16.45 5.19 2.40
C TYR A 119 -17.96 4.95 2.32
N LYS A 120 -18.47 3.97 3.07
CA LYS A 120 -19.88 3.62 3.11
C LYS A 120 -20.74 4.75 3.67
N GLU A 121 -20.26 5.46 4.68
CA GLU A 121 -20.93 6.65 5.24
C GLU A 121 -21.07 7.80 4.23
N ARG A 122 -20.09 7.94 3.32
CA ARG A 122 -20.07 8.99 2.28
C ARG A 122 -20.73 8.56 0.97
N LEU A 123 -21.09 7.28 0.85
CA LEU A 123 -21.61 6.73 -0.39
C LEU A 123 -23.10 7.07 -0.54
N ILE A 124 -23.43 7.82 -1.58
CA ILE A 124 -24.82 8.07 -1.99
C ILE A 124 -25.20 7.03 -3.05
N ILE A 125 -26.20 6.21 -2.75
CA ILE A 125 -26.70 5.15 -3.65
C ILE A 125 -28.00 5.61 -4.28
N PHE A 126 -28.00 5.74 -5.61
CA PHE A 126 -29.20 6.09 -6.36
C PHE A 126 -30.13 4.88 -6.55
N PRO A 127 -31.45 5.08 -6.39
CA PRO A 127 -32.42 4.05 -6.72
C PRO A 127 -32.37 3.74 -8.21
N LYS A 128 -32.41 2.44 -8.57
CA LYS A 128 -32.51 2.03 -9.98
C LYS A 128 -33.79 2.55 -10.63
N ASN A 129 -34.88 2.55 -9.87
CA ASN A 129 -36.18 3.05 -10.27
C ASN A 129 -36.62 4.13 -9.26
N ALA A 130 -36.65 5.39 -9.68
CA ALA A 130 -37.00 6.52 -8.81
C ALA A 130 -38.38 6.39 -8.14
N LYS A 131 -39.33 5.70 -8.80
CA LYS A 131 -40.69 5.46 -8.28
C LYS A 131 -40.76 4.35 -7.21
N LYS A 132 -39.73 3.51 -7.09
CA LYS A 132 -39.69 2.36 -6.17
C LYS A 132 -38.31 2.27 -5.51
N PRO A 133 -37.97 3.22 -4.61
CA PRO A 133 -36.70 3.18 -3.88
C PRO A 133 -36.66 1.97 -2.94
N ALA A 134 -35.50 1.31 -2.89
CA ALA A 134 -35.20 0.25 -1.94
C ALA A 134 -34.65 0.82 -0.62
N LYS A 135 -34.65 0.02 0.44
CA LYS A 135 -34.14 0.42 1.76
C LYS A 135 -32.68 0.85 1.79
N ALA A 136 -31.87 0.42 0.81
CA ALA A 136 -30.45 0.74 0.73
C ALA A 136 -30.16 1.99 -0.13
N ASP A 137 -31.19 2.58 -0.74
CA ASP A 137 -31.06 3.78 -1.55
C ASP A 137 -31.04 5.03 -0.65
N SER A 138 -30.29 6.04 -1.05
CA SER A 138 -30.19 7.30 -0.32
C SER A 138 -31.44 8.16 -0.55
N THR A 139 -31.96 8.76 0.53
CA THR A 139 -33.11 9.68 0.48
C THR A 139 -32.69 11.07 -0.02
N ASP A 140 -31.55 11.57 0.44
CA ASP A 140 -31.02 12.89 0.07
C ASP A 140 -30.08 12.78 -1.13
N LEU A 141 -30.59 13.18 -2.30
CA LEU A 141 -29.84 13.14 -3.58
C LEU A 141 -29.28 14.53 -3.98
N SER A 142 -29.52 15.57 -3.17
CA SER A 142 -29.15 16.97 -3.47
C SER A 142 -27.65 17.23 -3.42
N ALA A 143 -26.89 16.47 -2.62
CA ALA A 143 -25.43 16.58 -2.53
C ALA A 143 -24.69 15.99 -3.75
N ALA A 144 -25.41 15.38 -4.70
CA ALA A 144 -24.85 14.59 -5.78
C ALA A 144 -24.37 15.40 -7.00
N THR A 145 -24.48 16.73 -6.97
CA THR A 145 -24.17 17.59 -8.12
C THR A 145 -22.67 17.73 -8.39
N THR A 146 -21.81 17.44 -7.40
CA THR A 146 -20.35 17.62 -7.52
C THR A 146 -19.61 16.28 -7.53
N GLN A 147 -19.06 15.92 -8.69
CA GLN A 147 -18.07 14.82 -8.75
C GLN A 147 -16.80 15.22 -8.02
N ASP A 148 -16.37 14.41 -7.04
CA ASP A 148 -15.04 14.54 -6.46
C ASP A 148 -13.96 14.09 -7.47
N VAL A 149 -13.31 15.07 -8.08
CA VAL A 149 -12.24 14.86 -9.07
C VAL A 149 -10.98 14.25 -8.43
N SER A 150 -10.81 14.40 -7.11
CA SER A 150 -9.65 13.90 -6.34
C SER A 150 -9.69 12.38 -6.07
N GLY A 151 -10.79 11.69 -6.41
CA GLY A 151 -11.01 10.28 -6.08
C GLY A 151 -11.64 10.08 -4.69
N PRO A 152 -12.08 8.85 -4.37
CA PRO A 152 -13.09 8.62 -3.34
C PRO A 152 -12.64 8.89 -1.90
N LEU A 153 -11.38 8.55 -1.54
CA LEU A 153 -10.82 8.80 -0.22
C LEU A 153 -9.29 8.96 -0.29
N PRO A 154 -8.68 9.94 0.39
CA PRO A 154 -7.23 10.03 0.51
C PRO A 154 -6.68 8.82 1.30
N LEU A 155 -5.43 8.42 1.05
CA LEU A 155 -4.79 7.35 1.82
C LEU A 155 -4.49 7.83 3.25
N PRO A 156 -4.59 6.96 4.27
CA PRO A 156 -4.26 7.32 5.64
C PRO A 156 -2.77 7.67 5.76
N SER A 157 -2.45 8.66 6.60
CA SER A 157 -1.08 9.04 6.93
C SER A 157 -0.37 7.89 7.65
N GLY A 158 0.81 7.49 7.18
CA GLY A 158 1.43 6.24 7.62
C GLY A 158 2.18 6.26 8.95
N THR A 159 2.59 7.44 9.45
CA THR A 159 3.32 7.60 10.72
C THR A 159 2.85 8.91 11.37
N LYS A 160 2.52 8.88 12.67
CA LYS A 160 2.26 10.07 13.47
C LYS A 160 3.51 10.35 14.32
N PRO A 161 4.10 11.56 14.26
CA PRO A 161 5.20 11.91 15.16
C PRO A 161 4.67 12.01 16.59
N GLU A 162 5.42 11.47 17.54
CA GLU A 162 5.13 11.62 18.96
C GLU A 162 5.57 13.01 19.46
N ALA A 163 4.91 13.52 20.49
CA ALA A 163 5.29 14.78 21.13
C ALA A 163 6.56 14.59 21.99
N ALA A 164 7.26 15.70 22.24
CA ALA A 164 8.42 15.68 23.14
C ALA A 164 7.99 15.25 24.55
N ARG A 165 8.76 14.33 25.14
CA ARG A 165 8.55 13.80 26.49
C ARG A 165 9.88 13.75 27.25
N ALA A 166 9.79 13.76 28.58
CA ALA A 166 10.94 13.53 29.44
C ALA A 166 11.48 12.10 29.23
N ILE A 167 12.81 11.97 29.28
CA ILE A 167 13.50 10.68 29.14
C ILE A 167 13.34 9.90 30.45
N THR A 168 12.98 8.62 30.35
CA THR A 168 12.85 7.74 31.52
C THR A 168 14.20 7.22 31.98
N SER A 169 14.33 6.82 33.25
CA SER A 169 15.57 6.22 33.78
C SER A 169 15.98 4.96 33.01
N GLU A 170 15.02 4.12 32.63
CA GLU A 170 15.25 2.90 31.85
C GLU A 170 15.85 3.20 30.46
N GLU A 171 15.39 4.27 29.79
CA GLU A 171 15.92 4.69 28.49
C GLU A 171 17.36 5.21 28.58
N LEU A 172 17.72 5.82 29.71
CA LEU A 172 19.09 6.28 29.97
C LEU A 172 20.05 5.11 30.22
N GLU A 173 19.60 4.08 30.93
CA GLU A 173 20.39 2.88 31.23
C GLU A 173 20.52 1.94 30.02
N PHE A 174 19.61 2.05 29.04
CA PHE A 174 19.58 1.17 27.87
C PHE A 174 20.75 1.40 26.89
N SER A 175 21.67 0.43 26.83
CA SER A 175 22.77 0.42 25.87
C SER A 175 22.35 -0.10 24.48
N ALA A 176 21.82 0.78 23.63
CA ALA A 176 21.34 0.43 22.28
C ALA A 176 22.40 -0.24 21.39
N PHE A 177 23.65 0.24 21.41
CA PHE A 177 24.73 -0.35 20.61
C PHE A 177 25.02 -1.80 21.03
N ARG A 178 25.11 -2.06 22.34
CA ARG A 178 25.39 -3.40 22.88
C ARG A 178 24.24 -4.35 22.58
N ALA A 179 23.00 -3.90 22.74
CA ALA A 179 21.81 -4.68 22.40
C ALA A 179 21.80 -5.12 20.92
N LEU A 180 22.09 -4.20 19.99
CA LEU A 180 22.19 -4.52 18.56
C LEU A 180 23.29 -5.54 18.25
N ARG A 181 24.46 -5.41 18.89
CA ARG A 181 25.59 -6.35 18.70
C ARG A 181 25.27 -7.73 19.26
N GLN A 182 24.65 -7.79 20.44
CA GLN A 182 24.21 -9.04 21.06
C GLN A 182 23.15 -9.73 20.19
N ALA A 183 22.13 -9.01 19.69
CA ALA A 183 21.11 -9.58 18.81
C ALA A 183 21.68 -10.16 17.51
N ARG A 184 22.68 -9.49 16.91
CA ARG A 184 23.39 -10.04 15.73
C ARG A 184 24.19 -11.30 16.09
N ALA A 185 24.85 -11.30 17.25
CA ALA A 185 25.63 -12.45 17.71
C ALA A 185 24.74 -13.65 18.05
N THR A 186 23.61 -13.43 18.72
CA THR A 186 22.64 -14.48 19.06
C THR A 186 22.03 -15.09 17.80
N GLN A 187 21.61 -14.27 16.83
CA GLN A 187 21.11 -14.76 15.54
C GLN A 187 22.16 -15.60 14.80
N ARG A 188 23.42 -15.13 14.76
CA ARG A 188 24.52 -15.86 14.09
C ARG A 188 24.85 -17.18 14.79
N GLN A 189 24.79 -17.24 16.12
CA GLN A 189 25.15 -18.41 16.92
C GLN A 189 23.97 -19.34 17.24
N ALA A 190 22.74 -18.98 16.85
CA ALA A 190 21.51 -19.71 17.20
C ALA A 190 21.57 -21.21 16.84
N GLY A 191 22.10 -21.54 15.66
CA GLY A 191 22.26 -22.94 15.24
C GLY A 191 23.26 -23.71 16.10
N VAL A 192 24.40 -23.11 16.42
CA VAL A 192 25.44 -23.72 17.27
C VAL A 192 24.91 -23.95 18.68
N TRP A 193 24.20 -22.98 19.24
CA TRP A 193 23.61 -23.11 20.57
C TRP A 193 22.52 -24.17 20.61
N LYS A 194 21.68 -24.27 19.56
CA LYS A 194 20.68 -25.32 19.45
C LYS A 194 21.33 -26.71 19.41
N ALA A 195 22.37 -26.89 18.60
CA ALA A 195 23.08 -28.17 18.49
C ALA A 195 23.80 -28.54 19.81
N ARG A 196 24.42 -27.57 20.49
CA ARG A 196 25.04 -27.80 21.80
C ARG A 196 24.01 -28.18 22.86
N LYS A 197 22.86 -27.53 22.84
CA LYS A 197 21.76 -27.85 23.77
C LYS A 197 21.25 -29.28 23.53
N GLN A 198 21.01 -29.65 22.27
CA GLN A 198 20.61 -31.02 21.91
C GLN A 198 21.61 -32.08 22.36
N LYS A 199 22.91 -31.87 22.10
CA LYS A 199 23.96 -32.80 22.57
C LYS A 199 24.00 -32.93 24.08
N LYS A 200 23.86 -31.80 24.80
CA LYS A 200 23.82 -31.81 26.26
C LYS A 200 22.59 -32.57 26.78
N ASP A 201 21.43 -32.33 26.19
CA ASP A 201 20.18 -33.02 26.56
C ASP A 201 20.27 -34.55 26.26
N GLU A 202 20.93 -34.94 25.17
CA GLU A 202 21.22 -36.35 24.82
C GLU A 202 22.20 -37.00 25.80
N GLU A 203 23.29 -36.31 26.17
CA GLU A 203 24.26 -36.78 27.17
C GLU A 203 23.62 -36.92 28.56
N ASP A 204 22.77 -35.96 28.96
CA ASP A 204 22.05 -36.00 30.23
C ASP A 204 20.97 -37.11 30.24
N ALA A 205 20.37 -37.42 29.09
CA ALA A 205 19.47 -38.56 28.94
C ALA A 205 20.22 -39.91 28.97
N ALA A 206 21.41 -39.97 28.37
CA ALA A 206 22.28 -41.15 28.42
C ALA A 206 22.80 -41.43 29.84
N LYS A 207 23.07 -40.39 30.64
CA LYS A 207 23.46 -40.53 32.06
C LYS A 207 22.32 -40.96 32.98
N LYS A 208 21.07 -40.81 32.56
CA LYS A 208 19.87 -41.23 33.31
C LYS A 208 19.41 -42.65 32.97
N LYS A 209 19.96 -43.26 31.92
CA LYS A 209 19.84 -44.69 31.64
C LYS A 209 20.95 -45.45 32.36
#